data_AF-A0A2S6B0B8-F1
#
_entry.id   AF-A0A2S6B0B8-F1
#
_cell.length_a   1.000
_cell.length_b   1.000
_cell.length_c   1.000
_cell.angle_alpha   90.00
_cell.angle_beta   90.00
_cell.angle_gamma   90.00
#
_symmetry.space_group_name_H-M   'P 1'
#
loop_
_entity.id
_entity.type
_entity.pdbx_description
1 polymer ?
#
loop_
_entity_poly.entity_id
_entity_poly.type
_entity_poly.pdbx_seq_one_letter_code
_entity_poly.pdbx_strand_id
1 'polypeptide(L)'
;MRRFRVAELEPDAAIADALREVRTRMYIGSQYAWLPMFCKQQGVDGIEMSVHVDDKVQALLSSRVAAFEQAGTYRSVRVAPGHAATPEYALFRYFSFPLFSIDKRAMDREARLAGWGPLMEMTWFCHRPLRGKPCGVCAPCVYTIEEGLAWRVPRTRRALSFVYRLFARPLKPPLRMAWTTLRGIRT
;
A
#
# COMPACT_ATOMS: atom_id res chain seq x y z
N MET A 1 -25.34 -9.07 3.98
CA MET A 1 -23.89 -8.77 4.07
C MET A 1 -23.38 -9.24 5.42
N ARG A 2 -22.52 -10.25 5.46
CA ARG A 2 -21.86 -10.72 6.70
C ARG A 2 -20.72 -9.76 7.06
N ARG A 3 -20.55 -9.45 8.34
CA ARG A 3 -19.48 -8.57 8.85
C ARG A 3 -18.64 -9.36 9.85
N PHE A 4 -17.36 -9.04 9.92
CA PHE A 4 -16.41 -9.63 10.86
C PHE A 4 -15.67 -8.52 11.58
N ARG A 5 -15.52 -8.62 12.90
CA ARG A 5 -14.69 -7.66 13.65
C ARG A 5 -13.27 -8.19 13.70
N VAL A 6 -12.29 -7.35 13.36
CA VAL A 6 -10.86 -7.72 13.47
C VAL A 6 -10.49 -8.13 14.89
N ALA A 7 -11.12 -7.52 15.90
CA ALA A 7 -10.92 -7.85 17.31
C ALA A 7 -11.44 -9.24 17.73
N GLU A 8 -12.26 -9.89 16.90
CA GLU A 8 -12.78 -11.25 17.13
C GLU A 8 -11.95 -12.33 16.43
N LEU A 9 -10.90 -11.96 15.70
CA LEU A 9 -10.01 -12.94 15.08
C LEU A 9 -9.16 -13.61 16.16
N GLU A 10 -9.18 -14.94 16.19
CA GLU A 10 -8.28 -15.71 17.05
C GLU A 10 -6.82 -15.38 16.73
N PRO A 11 -5.98 -15.02 17.73
CA PRO A 11 -4.57 -14.72 17.48
C PRO A 11 -3.82 -15.91 16.88
N ASP A 12 -2.94 -15.62 15.91
CA ASP A 12 -2.05 -16.63 15.32
C ASP A 12 -0.60 -16.22 15.59
N ALA A 13 0.08 -16.99 16.44
CA ALA A 13 1.46 -16.72 16.84
C ALA A 13 2.42 -16.73 15.64
N ALA A 14 2.27 -17.67 14.70
CA ALA A 14 3.14 -17.75 13.53
C ALA A 14 3.01 -16.50 12.63
N ILE A 15 1.78 -16.01 12.44
CA ILE A 15 1.53 -14.77 11.67
C ILE A 15 2.04 -13.55 12.45
N ALA A 16 1.81 -13.48 13.76
CA ALA A 16 2.28 -12.37 14.59
C ALA A 16 3.82 -12.30 14.61
N ASP A 17 4.49 -13.43 14.71
CA ASP A 17 5.95 -13.56 14.73
C ASP A 17 6.53 -13.19 13.37
N ALA A 18 5.93 -13.70 12.28
CA ALA A 18 6.31 -13.33 10.93
C ALA A 18 6.20 -11.81 10.67
N LEU A 19 5.13 -11.17 11.17
CA LEU A 19 4.98 -9.72 11.05
C LEU A 19 6.06 -8.97 11.85
N ARG A 20 6.39 -9.43 13.06
CA ARG A 20 7.48 -8.84 13.85
C ARG A 20 8.81 -8.95 13.12
N GLU A 21 9.11 -10.12 12.55
CA GLU A 21 10.34 -10.35 11.82
C GLU A 21 10.43 -9.52 10.53
N VAL A 22 9.36 -9.43 9.73
CA VAL A 22 9.36 -8.56 8.54
C VAL A 22 9.59 -7.10 8.94
N ARG A 23 9.01 -6.66 10.06
CA ARG A 23 9.15 -5.27 10.55
C ARG A 23 10.54 -4.90 11.05
N THR A 24 11.41 -5.86 11.37
CA THR A 24 12.82 -5.54 11.67
C THR A 24 13.58 -5.08 10.43
N ARG A 25 13.13 -5.51 9.23
CA ARG A 25 13.73 -5.20 7.94
C ARG A 25 13.01 -4.06 7.23
N MET A 26 11.67 -4.05 7.29
CA MET A 26 10.85 -3.05 6.61
C MET A 26 9.48 -2.89 7.27
N TYR A 27 9.10 -1.64 7.54
CA TYR A 27 7.78 -1.37 8.09
C TYR A 27 6.65 -1.66 7.07
N ILE A 28 5.78 -2.60 7.43
CA ILE A 28 4.47 -2.86 6.81
C ILE A 28 3.35 -2.74 7.84
N GLY A 29 2.15 -2.39 7.39
CA GLY A 29 1.01 -2.15 8.29
C GLY A 29 0.44 -3.43 8.92
N SER A 30 -0.39 -3.27 9.95
CA SER A 30 -0.97 -4.39 10.70
C SER A 30 -1.98 -5.22 9.90
N GLN A 31 -2.46 -4.72 8.76
CA GLN A 31 -3.34 -5.47 7.85
C GLN A 31 -2.73 -6.76 7.36
N TYR A 32 -1.41 -6.80 7.23
CA TYR A 32 -0.70 -8.00 6.81
C TYR A 32 -0.61 -9.05 7.91
N ALA A 33 -1.11 -8.80 9.12
CA ALA A 33 -1.37 -9.86 10.10
C ALA A 33 -2.86 -10.24 10.15
N TRP A 34 -3.78 -9.29 10.23
CA TRP A 34 -5.19 -9.63 10.41
C TRP A 34 -5.89 -10.17 9.15
N LEU A 35 -5.47 -9.75 7.94
CA LEU A 35 -6.00 -10.34 6.71
C LEU A 35 -5.65 -11.83 6.55
N PRO A 36 -4.38 -12.28 6.69
CA PRO A 36 -4.07 -13.70 6.58
C PRO A 36 -4.65 -14.52 7.74
N MET A 37 -4.80 -13.96 8.95
CA MET A 37 -5.53 -14.61 10.05
C MET A 37 -6.99 -14.86 9.66
N PHE A 38 -7.66 -13.85 9.10
CA PHE A 38 -9.01 -13.98 8.58
C PHE A 38 -9.11 -15.07 7.49
N CYS A 39 -8.18 -15.06 6.53
CA CYS A 39 -8.13 -16.06 5.45
C CYS A 39 -8.00 -17.48 6.02
N LYS A 40 -7.09 -17.67 6.98
CA LYS A 40 -6.88 -18.95 7.68
C LYS A 40 -8.15 -19.44 8.35
N GLN A 41 -8.80 -18.59 9.14
CA GLN A 41 -9.94 -18.97 9.98
C GLN A 41 -11.21 -19.20 9.16
N GLN A 42 -11.38 -18.47 8.05
CA GLN A 42 -12.56 -18.59 7.19
C GLN A 42 -12.35 -19.56 6.02
N GLY A 43 -11.17 -20.19 5.91
CA GLY A 43 -10.86 -21.08 4.80
C GLY A 43 -10.85 -20.37 3.44
N VAL A 44 -10.50 -19.09 3.43
CA VAL A 44 -10.45 -18.27 2.20
C VAL A 44 -9.02 -18.27 1.67
N ASP A 45 -8.87 -18.48 0.37
CA ASP A 45 -7.60 -18.43 -0.34
C ASP A 45 -7.77 -17.65 -1.66
N GLY A 46 -6.66 -17.17 -2.21
CA GLY A 46 -6.63 -16.47 -3.50
C GLY A 46 -7.25 -15.08 -3.48
N ILE A 47 -7.22 -14.37 -2.35
CA ILE A 47 -7.64 -12.96 -2.31
C ILE A 47 -6.66 -12.12 -3.12
N GLU A 48 -7.17 -11.36 -4.09
CA GLU A 48 -6.35 -10.45 -4.87
C GLU A 48 -6.03 -9.18 -4.08
N MET A 49 -4.75 -8.86 -3.97
CA MET A 49 -4.28 -7.62 -3.36
C MET A 49 -3.72 -6.67 -4.43
N SER A 50 -4.12 -5.40 -4.33
CA SER A 50 -3.55 -4.33 -5.15
C SER A 50 -2.15 -3.94 -4.67
N VAL A 51 -1.17 -4.79 -4.95
CA VAL A 51 0.26 -4.53 -4.78
C VAL A 51 0.85 -4.26 -6.15
N HIS A 52 1.40 -3.07 -6.35
CA HIS A 52 1.95 -2.61 -7.63
C HIS A 52 3.44 -2.23 -7.53
N VAL A 53 4.07 -1.89 -8.65
CA VAL A 53 5.45 -1.38 -8.68
C VAL A 53 5.55 -0.13 -7.78
N ASP A 54 6.64 -0.01 -7.03
CA ASP A 54 6.88 1.01 -5.99
C ASP A 54 6.18 0.80 -4.64
N ASP A 55 5.36 -0.24 -4.49
CA ASP A 55 4.86 -0.64 -3.17
C ASP A 55 5.95 -1.34 -2.35
N LYS A 56 5.96 -1.07 -1.04
CA LYS A 56 6.85 -1.76 -0.08
C LYS A 56 6.73 -3.28 -0.15
N VAL A 57 5.50 -3.79 -0.23
CA VAL A 57 5.24 -5.23 -0.32
C VAL A 57 5.76 -5.81 -1.63
N GLN A 58 5.67 -5.07 -2.74
CA GLN A 58 6.26 -5.49 -4.00
C GLN A 58 7.78 -5.66 -3.85
N ALA A 59 8.46 -4.69 -3.26
CA ALA A 59 9.89 -4.76 -3.01
C ALA A 59 10.26 -5.98 -2.13
N LEU A 60 9.50 -6.22 -1.05
CA LEU A 60 9.68 -7.36 -0.14
C LEU A 60 9.54 -8.72 -0.85
N LEU A 61 8.60 -8.83 -1.78
CA LEU A 61 8.21 -10.10 -2.39
C LEU A 61 8.87 -10.34 -3.76
N SER A 62 9.52 -9.34 -4.35
CA SER A 62 10.01 -9.35 -5.74
C SER A 62 10.82 -10.59 -6.13
N SER A 63 11.63 -11.14 -5.23
CA SER A 63 12.44 -12.34 -5.46
C SER A 63 11.80 -13.65 -4.97
N ARG A 64 10.57 -13.60 -4.47
CA ARG A 64 9.89 -14.70 -3.77
C ARG A 64 8.58 -15.14 -4.42
N VAL A 65 8.23 -14.57 -5.57
CA VAL A 65 6.95 -14.82 -6.23
C VAL A 65 7.12 -15.68 -7.48
N ALA A 66 6.08 -16.46 -7.77
CA ALA A 66 5.94 -17.20 -9.01
C ALA A 66 4.67 -16.76 -9.74
N ALA A 67 4.75 -16.69 -11.07
CA ALA A 67 3.57 -16.50 -11.88
C ALA A 67 2.67 -17.74 -11.80
N PHE A 68 1.37 -17.50 -11.81
CA PHE A 68 0.39 -18.56 -12.02
C PHE A 68 -0.66 -18.05 -13.01
N GLU A 69 -1.24 -18.98 -13.76
CA GLU A 69 -2.36 -18.71 -14.65
C GLU A 69 -3.59 -19.43 -14.13
N GLN A 70 -4.71 -18.72 -14.13
CA GLN A 70 -6.02 -19.28 -13.89
C GLN A 70 -6.89 -18.89 -15.07
N ALA A 71 -7.62 -19.85 -15.62
CA ALA A 71 -8.47 -19.62 -16.79
C ALA A 71 -9.45 -18.47 -16.52
N GLY A 72 -9.47 -17.48 -17.40
CA GLY A 72 -10.34 -16.32 -17.29
C GLY A 72 -9.89 -15.22 -16.32
N THR A 73 -8.67 -15.29 -15.77
CA THR A 73 -8.10 -14.21 -14.93
C THR A 73 -6.92 -13.52 -15.60
N TYR A 74 -6.58 -12.33 -15.11
CA TYR A 74 -5.31 -11.69 -15.47
C TYR A 74 -4.13 -12.53 -14.97
N ARG A 75 -3.00 -12.46 -15.69
CA ARG A 75 -1.74 -13.00 -15.20
C ARG A 75 -1.43 -12.40 -13.84
N SER A 76 -1.22 -13.25 -12.85
CA SER A 76 -0.96 -12.83 -11.49
C SER A 76 0.23 -13.61 -10.92
N VAL A 77 0.76 -13.12 -9.81
CA VAL A 77 1.80 -13.80 -9.05
C VAL A 77 1.32 -14.14 -7.65
N ARG A 78 1.92 -15.15 -7.02
CA ARG A 78 1.78 -15.50 -5.59
C ARG A 78 3.16 -15.78 -5.01
N VAL A 79 3.28 -15.77 -3.69
CA VAL A 79 4.54 -16.22 -3.06
C VAL A 79 4.76 -17.69 -3.41
N ALA A 80 5.95 -18.02 -3.92
CA ALA A 80 6.25 -19.36 -4.40
C ALA A 80 6.28 -20.36 -3.22
N PRO A 81 5.74 -21.58 -3.39
CA PRO A 81 5.73 -22.61 -2.33
C PRO A 81 7.12 -22.95 -1.77
N GLY A 82 8.19 -22.78 -2.55
CA GLY A 82 9.58 -22.96 -2.09
C GLY A 82 9.99 -22.02 -0.95
N HIS A 83 9.20 -20.99 -0.65
CA HIS A 83 9.41 -20.09 0.48
C HIS A 83 8.56 -20.45 1.70
N ALA A 84 7.98 -21.65 1.79
CA ALA A 84 7.05 -22.05 2.86
C ALA A 84 7.56 -21.79 4.29
N ALA A 85 8.88 -21.85 4.50
CA ALA A 85 9.53 -21.61 5.80
C ALA A 85 9.83 -20.13 6.10
N THR A 86 9.48 -19.18 5.22
CA THR A 86 9.79 -17.76 5.42
C THR A 86 8.63 -16.97 6.03
N PRO A 87 8.93 -15.87 6.74
CA PRO A 87 7.90 -14.95 7.23
C PRO A 87 7.01 -14.39 6.13
N GLU A 88 7.58 -14.08 4.96
CA GLU A 88 6.81 -13.56 3.83
C GLU A 88 5.76 -14.56 3.38
N TYR A 89 6.09 -15.85 3.31
CA TYR A 89 5.10 -16.87 2.97
C TYR A 89 4.00 -16.96 4.03
N ALA A 90 4.35 -16.94 5.32
CA ALA A 90 3.37 -16.97 6.40
C ALA A 90 2.37 -15.81 6.31
N LEU A 91 2.82 -14.60 5.94
CA LEU A 91 1.96 -13.42 5.82
C LEU A 91 1.18 -13.37 4.50
N PHE A 92 1.76 -13.87 3.40
CA PHE A 92 1.26 -13.55 2.05
C PHE A 92 0.75 -14.74 1.23
N ARG A 93 0.83 -15.98 1.74
CA ARG A 93 0.41 -17.18 0.98
C ARG A 93 -1.05 -17.20 0.52
N TYR A 94 -1.95 -16.48 1.20
CA TYR A 94 -3.38 -16.43 0.89
C TYR A 94 -3.73 -15.43 -0.22
N PHE A 95 -2.72 -14.72 -0.73
CA PHE A 95 -2.91 -13.59 -1.63
C PHE A 95 -2.29 -13.84 -2.99
N SER A 96 -2.92 -13.25 -3.99
CA SER A 96 -2.38 -13.06 -5.33
C SER A 96 -2.23 -11.58 -5.65
N PHE A 97 -1.29 -11.26 -6.53
CA PHE A 97 -0.92 -9.88 -6.85
C PHE A 97 -1.01 -9.64 -8.37
N PRO A 98 -2.20 -9.30 -8.90
CA PRO A 98 -2.38 -9.10 -10.35
C PRO A 98 -1.70 -7.83 -10.88
N LEU A 99 -1.42 -6.85 -10.01
CA LEU A 99 -0.80 -5.58 -10.39
C LEU A 99 0.73 -5.55 -10.18
N PHE A 100 1.33 -6.68 -9.81
CA PHE A 100 2.70 -6.75 -9.28
C PHE A 100 3.80 -6.24 -10.22
N SER A 101 3.52 -6.22 -11.53
CA SER A 101 4.47 -5.82 -12.58
C SER A 101 4.10 -4.51 -13.28
N ILE A 102 3.05 -3.80 -12.83
CA ILE A 102 2.63 -2.54 -13.43
C ILE A 102 2.72 -1.40 -12.43
N ASP A 103 3.02 -0.19 -12.93
CA ASP A 103 3.03 1.04 -12.14
C ASP A 103 1.67 1.75 -12.19
N LYS A 104 1.50 2.81 -11.41
CA LYS A 104 0.26 3.61 -11.39
C LYS A 104 -0.12 4.22 -12.74
N ARG A 105 0.86 4.52 -13.60
CA ARG A 105 0.61 5.08 -14.94
C ARG A 105 0.08 4.01 -15.87
N ALA A 106 0.63 2.80 -15.83
CA ALA A 106 0.14 1.64 -16.55
C ALA A 106 -1.27 1.29 -16.07
N MET A 107 -1.51 1.25 -14.75
CA MET A 107 -2.86 1.07 -14.21
C MET A 107 -3.86 2.11 -14.74
N ASP A 108 -3.50 3.39 -14.81
CA ASP A 108 -4.38 4.44 -15.38
C ASP A 108 -4.63 4.22 -16.88
N ARG A 109 -3.61 3.83 -17.65
CA ARG A 109 -3.77 3.50 -19.08
C ARG A 109 -4.72 2.32 -19.27
N GLU A 110 -4.50 1.22 -18.57
CA GLU A 110 -5.36 0.02 -18.63
C GLU A 110 -6.81 0.34 -18.24
N ALA A 111 -7.01 1.10 -17.16
CA ALA A 111 -8.33 1.52 -16.74
C ALA A 111 -9.03 2.40 -17.79
N ARG A 112 -8.29 3.28 -18.48
CA ARG A 112 -8.85 4.11 -19.56
C ARG A 112 -9.20 3.26 -20.79
N LEU A 113 -8.34 2.32 -21.19
CA LEU A 113 -8.59 1.41 -22.30
C LEU A 113 -9.81 0.52 -22.04
N ALA A 114 -10.01 0.08 -20.80
CA ALA A 114 -11.18 -0.69 -20.37
C ALA A 114 -12.46 0.16 -20.20
N GLY A 115 -12.40 1.48 -20.40
CA GLY A 115 -13.54 2.39 -20.21
C GLY A 115 -13.85 2.76 -18.76
N TRP A 116 -12.97 2.43 -17.82
CA TRP A 116 -13.16 2.67 -16.37
C TRP A 116 -12.67 4.05 -15.93
N GLY A 117 -12.07 4.82 -16.83
CA GLY A 117 -11.55 6.18 -16.57
C GLY A 117 -12.52 7.07 -15.77
N PRO A 118 -13.79 7.22 -16.19
CA PRO A 118 -14.76 8.04 -15.46
C PRO A 118 -14.99 7.57 -14.01
N LEU A 119 -15.04 6.25 -13.76
CA LEU A 119 -15.17 5.70 -12.41
C LEU A 119 -13.92 5.94 -11.57
N MET A 120 -12.74 5.78 -12.16
CA MET A 120 -11.47 6.02 -11.48
C MET A 120 -11.32 7.48 -11.07
N GLU A 121 -11.84 8.42 -11.86
CA GLU A 121 -11.82 9.85 -11.56
C GLU A 121 -12.72 10.24 -10.37
N MET A 122 -13.73 9.42 -10.03
CA MET A 122 -14.58 9.60 -8.85
C MET A 122 -13.87 9.21 -7.53
N THR A 123 -12.76 8.48 -7.60
CA THR A 123 -12.05 8.01 -6.39
C THR A 123 -11.39 9.17 -5.64
N TRP A 124 -11.37 9.09 -4.30
CA TRP A 124 -10.88 10.17 -3.45
C TRP A 124 -9.67 9.74 -2.62
N PHE A 125 -8.57 10.51 -2.70
CA PHE A 125 -7.31 10.22 -1.99
C PHE A 125 -6.87 11.32 -1.02
N CYS A 126 -7.37 12.55 -1.16
CA CYS A 126 -6.86 13.68 -0.40
C CYS A 126 -7.36 13.67 1.05
N HIS A 127 -6.46 13.68 2.03
CA HIS A 127 -6.83 13.73 3.45
C HIS A 127 -7.38 15.09 3.91
N ARG A 128 -7.11 16.17 3.18
CA ARG A 128 -7.45 17.54 3.60
C ARG A 128 -7.94 18.36 2.40
N PRO A 129 -9.13 18.07 1.86
CA PRO A 129 -9.69 18.85 0.75
C PRO A 129 -9.70 20.35 1.03
N LEU A 130 -9.50 21.14 -0.01
CA LEU A 130 -9.74 22.58 -0.01
C LEU A 130 -10.78 22.88 -1.08
N ARG A 131 -11.98 23.28 -0.65
CA ARG A 131 -13.13 23.57 -1.54
C ARG A 131 -13.44 22.41 -2.49
N GLY A 132 -13.53 21.20 -1.94
CA GLY A 132 -13.83 19.97 -2.71
C GLY A 132 -12.70 19.51 -3.64
N LYS A 133 -11.50 20.13 -3.57
CA LYS A 133 -10.36 19.78 -4.44
C LYS A 133 -9.16 19.28 -3.62
N PRO A 134 -8.31 18.40 -4.18
CA PRO A 134 -7.09 17.95 -3.52
C PRO A 134 -6.17 19.12 -3.11
N CYS A 135 -5.60 19.06 -1.91
CA CYS A 135 -4.77 20.15 -1.37
C CYS A 135 -3.35 20.24 -1.95
N GLY A 136 -2.83 19.17 -2.54
CA GLY A 136 -1.49 19.13 -3.14
C GLY A 136 -0.34 18.90 -2.16
N VAL A 137 -0.56 18.97 -0.85
CA VAL A 137 0.54 18.94 0.16
C VAL A 137 0.42 17.86 1.23
N CYS A 138 -0.74 17.21 1.37
CA CYS A 138 -0.85 16.03 2.25
C CYS A 138 -0.11 14.84 1.62
N ALA A 139 0.28 13.85 2.44
CA ALA A 139 1.05 12.69 1.97
C ALA A 139 0.43 11.99 0.74
N PRO A 140 -0.89 11.67 0.72
CA PRO A 140 -1.50 11.10 -0.48
C PRO A 140 -1.38 11.98 -1.73
N CYS A 141 -1.55 13.30 -1.62
CA CYS A 141 -1.41 14.20 -2.77
C CYS A 141 0.02 14.22 -3.32
N VAL A 142 1.01 14.17 -2.42
CA VAL A 142 2.42 14.14 -2.81
C VAL A 142 2.72 12.81 -3.52
N TYR A 143 2.28 11.68 -2.97
CA TYR A 143 2.46 10.36 -3.60
C TYR A 143 1.78 10.27 -4.96
N THR A 144 0.52 10.72 -5.09
CA THR A 144 -0.18 10.76 -6.39
C THR A 144 0.58 11.58 -7.44
N ILE A 145 1.25 12.68 -7.04
CA ILE A 145 2.09 13.47 -7.97
C ILE A 145 3.38 12.70 -8.32
N GLU A 146 4.06 12.13 -7.32
CA GLU A 146 5.32 11.38 -7.47
C GLU A 146 5.14 10.12 -8.34
N GLU A 147 4.02 9.42 -8.19
CA GLU A 147 3.61 8.24 -8.96
C GLU A 147 3.11 8.59 -10.38
N GLY A 148 3.17 9.87 -10.77
CA GLY A 148 2.86 10.31 -12.13
C GLY A 148 1.39 10.54 -12.44
N LEU A 149 0.52 10.55 -11.43
CA LEU A 149 -0.90 10.88 -11.56
C LEU A 149 -1.19 12.35 -11.18
N ALA A 150 -0.22 13.23 -11.41
CA ALA A 150 -0.30 14.64 -11.02
C ALA A 150 -1.51 15.37 -11.62
N TRP A 151 -2.06 14.92 -12.76
CA TRP A 151 -3.26 15.49 -13.37
C TRP A 151 -4.49 15.45 -12.45
N ARG A 152 -4.51 14.55 -11.46
CA ARG A 152 -5.56 14.48 -10.42
C ARG A 152 -5.50 15.62 -9.41
N VAL A 153 -4.43 16.43 -9.41
CA VAL A 153 -4.23 17.56 -8.50
C VAL A 153 -4.30 18.88 -9.29
N PRO A 154 -5.07 19.88 -8.82
CA PRO A 154 -5.19 21.17 -9.52
C PRO A 154 -3.85 21.83 -9.80
N ARG A 155 -3.72 22.49 -10.96
CA ARG A 155 -2.46 23.12 -11.41
C ARG A 155 -1.80 24.03 -10.37
N THR A 156 -2.58 24.90 -9.73
CA THR A 156 -2.10 25.80 -8.66
C THR A 156 -1.59 25.04 -7.43
N ARG A 157 -2.22 23.91 -7.09
CA ARG A 157 -1.80 23.04 -6.00
C ARG A 157 -0.57 22.20 -6.34
N ARG A 158 -0.33 21.89 -7.62
CA ARG A 158 0.93 21.27 -8.07
C ARG A 158 2.12 22.21 -7.90
N ALA A 159 1.98 23.49 -8.28
CA ALA A 159 3.02 24.49 -8.08
C ALA A 159 3.35 24.67 -6.58
N LEU A 160 2.32 24.76 -5.73
CA LEU A 160 2.50 24.77 -4.27
C LEU A 160 3.18 23.50 -3.77
N SER A 161 2.79 22.33 -4.28
CA SER A 161 3.41 21.04 -3.91
C SER A 161 4.88 21.01 -4.25
N PHE A 162 5.28 21.54 -5.41
CA PHE A 162 6.67 21.65 -5.82
C PHE A 162 7.49 22.50 -4.83
N VAL A 163 7.03 23.72 -4.50
CA VAL A 163 7.66 24.59 -3.50
C VAL A 163 7.72 23.90 -2.13
N TYR A 164 6.62 23.29 -1.69
CA TYR A 164 6.55 22.56 -0.44
C TYR A 164 7.55 21.39 -0.38
N ARG A 165 7.71 20.63 -1.47
CA ARG A 165 8.62 19.49 -1.56
C ARG A 165 10.09 19.92 -1.53
N LEU A 166 10.43 21.05 -2.14
CA LEU A 166 11.81 21.58 -2.14
C LEU A 166 12.19 22.19 -0.78
N PHE A 167 11.32 22.99 -0.18
CA PHE A 167 11.71 23.83 0.96
C PHE A 167 11.18 23.32 2.30
N ALA A 168 9.92 22.90 2.38
CA ALA A 168 9.28 22.61 3.67
C ALA A 168 9.35 21.13 4.07
N ARG A 169 9.27 20.19 3.10
CA ARG A 169 9.32 18.75 3.38
C ARG A 169 10.67 18.30 3.97
N PRO A 170 11.84 18.74 3.48
CA PRO A 170 13.14 18.35 4.04
C PRO A 170 13.34 18.84 5.48
N LEU A 171 12.68 19.95 5.85
CA LEU A 171 12.72 20.50 7.20
C LEU A 171 11.82 19.76 8.19
N LYS A 172 10.87 18.92 7.75
CA LYS A 172 9.95 18.20 8.66
C LYS A 172 10.64 17.17 9.55
N PRO A 173 11.53 16.29 9.05
CA PRO A 173 12.29 15.37 9.91
C PRO A 173 13.12 16.08 10.99
N PRO A 174 13.96 17.08 10.70
CA PRO A 174 14.76 17.75 11.73
C PRO A 174 13.89 18.52 12.73
N LEU A 175 12.80 19.17 12.28
CA LEU A 175 11.86 19.84 13.19
C LEU A 175 11.14 18.85 14.13
N ARG A 176 10.72 17.68 13.62
CA ARG A 176 10.14 16.62 14.47
C ARG A 176 11.15 16.11 15.49
N MET A 177 12.40 15.90 15.07
CA MET A 177 13.47 15.42 15.94
C MET A 177 13.78 16.44 17.04
N ALA A 178 13.91 17.72 16.69
CA ALA A 178 14.10 18.81 17.64
C ALA A 178 12.92 18.92 18.63
N TRP A 179 11.67 18.79 18.17
CA TRP A 179 10.49 18.77 19.04
C TRP A 179 10.44 17.57 19.98
N THR A 180 10.82 16.37 19.53
CA THR A 180 10.90 15.19 20.39
C THR A 180 12.00 15.33 21.44
N THR A 181 13.16 15.88 21.07
CA THR A 181 14.25 16.17 22.02
C THR A 181 13.82 17.21 23.06
N LEU A 182 13.19 18.31 22.65
CA LEU A 182 12.67 19.34 23.57
C LEU A 182 11.57 18.82 24.51
N ARG A 183 10.76 17.84 24.08
CA ARG A 183 9.77 17.20 24.94
C ARG A 183 10.38 16.16 25.89
N GLY A 184 11.42 15.43 25.45
CA GLY A 184 12.15 14.46 26.29
C GLY A 184 13.04 15.10 27.36
N ILE A 185 13.41 16.38 27.22
CA ILE A 185 14.14 17.15 28.23
C ILE A 185 13.20 17.68 29.34
N ARG A 186 11.87 17.59 29.17
CA ARG A 186 10.85 18.10 30.11
C ARG A 186 10.22 17.02 31.01
N THR A 187 10.82 15.83 31.09
CA THR A 187 10.50 14.75 32.04
C THR A 187 11.73 14.40 32.83
#